data_AF-A0A843CGZ5-F1
#
_entry.id   AF-A0A843CGZ5-F1
#
_cell.length_a   1.000
_cell.length_b   1.000
_cell.length_c   1.000
_cell.angle_alpha   90.00
_cell.angle_beta   90.00
_cell.angle_gamma   90.00
#
_symmetry.space_group_name_H-M   'P 1'
#
loop_
_entity.id
_entity.type
_entity.pdbx_description
1 polymer ?
#
loop_
_entity_poly.entity_id
_entity_poly.type
_entity_poly.pdbx_seq_one_letter_code
_entity_poly.pdbx_strand_id
1 'polypeptide(L)'
;MSSAELNRLSSKSIDDLYEELGHALVTPEFPKGAHASRQVAVQRGRSFLSGAMERLRNKICVEWHYCSKRGEYSTFQSLVYAIAPLVSNVAGMPASAVMIIAVLLVKVGLDDLCHCPSN
;
A
#
# COMPACT_ATOMS: atom_id res chain seq x y z
N MET A 1 0.56 0.37 15.54
CA MET A 1 -0.20 -0.77 14.96
C MET A 1 0.15 -2.03 15.74
N SER A 2 -0.79 -2.89 16.07
CA SER A 2 -0.49 -4.21 16.65
C SER A 2 -0.11 -5.22 15.56
N SER A 3 0.59 -6.28 15.92
CA SER A 3 0.86 -7.43 15.03
C SER A 3 -0.43 -8.08 14.51
N ALA A 4 -1.48 -8.10 15.32
CA ALA A 4 -2.79 -8.65 14.95
C ALA A 4 -3.42 -7.94 13.74
N GLU A 5 -3.33 -6.62 13.68
CA GLU A 5 -3.89 -5.84 12.57
C GLU A 5 -3.11 -6.06 11.26
N LEU A 6 -1.78 -6.15 11.35
CA LEU A 6 -0.98 -6.51 10.20
C LEU A 6 -1.30 -7.92 9.70
N ASN A 7 -1.49 -8.89 10.60
CA ASN A 7 -1.88 -10.25 10.22
C ASN A 7 -3.26 -10.27 9.54
N ARG A 8 -4.21 -9.47 10.03
CA ARG A 8 -5.54 -9.29 9.42
C ARG A 8 -5.47 -8.74 8.00
N LEU A 9 -4.61 -7.75 7.74
CA LEU A 9 -4.40 -7.21 6.39
C LEU A 9 -3.62 -8.19 5.51
N SER A 10 -2.63 -8.89 6.08
CA SER A 10 -1.77 -9.83 5.36
C SER A 10 -2.52 -11.09 4.93
N SER A 11 -3.61 -11.47 5.59
CA SER A 11 -4.42 -12.63 5.18
C SER A 11 -5.44 -12.34 4.07
N LYS A 12 -5.70 -11.06 3.74
CA LYS A 12 -6.68 -10.65 2.73
C LYS A 12 -6.22 -10.91 1.30
N SER A 13 -7.14 -11.08 0.35
CA SER A 13 -6.77 -11.01 -1.06
C SER A 13 -6.35 -9.60 -1.47
N ILE A 14 -5.70 -9.45 -2.63
CA ILE A 14 -5.36 -8.14 -3.18
C ILE A 14 -6.64 -7.31 -3.43
N ASP A 15 -7.72 -7.93 -3.91
CA ASP A 15 -9.00 -7.25 -4.12
C ASP A 15 -9.63 -6.78 -2.80
N ASP A 16 -9.59 -7.60 -1.75
CA ASP A 16 -10.11 -7.19 -0.42
C ASP A 16 -9.30 -6.05 0.18
N LEU A 17 -7.99 -5.99 -0.11
CA LEU A 17 -7.15 -4.86 0.29
C LEU A 17 -7.49 -3.59 -0.49
N TYR A 18 -7.79 -3.69 -1.78
CA TYR A 18 -8.29 -2.56 -2.56
C TYR A 18 -9.67 -2.09 -2.09
N GLU A 19 -10.56 -3.01 -1.70
CA GLU A 19 -11.84 -2.69 -1.08
C GLU A 19 -11.64 -1.90 0.22
N GLU A 20 -10.80 -2.39 1.14
CA GLU A 20 -10.50 -1.67 2.39
C GLU A 20 -9.85 -0.32 2.14
N LEU A 21 -8.94 -0.22 1.18
CA LEU A 21 -8.36 1.05 0.77
C LEU A 21 -9.46 2.01 0.27
N GLY A 22 -10.35 1.53 -0.60
CA GLY A 22 -11.49 2.29 -1.11
C GLY A 22 -12.39 2.83 0.00
N HIS A 23 -12.65 2.02 1.04
CA HIS A 23 -13.42 2.46 2.21
C HIS A 23 -12.65 3.43 3.12
N ALA A 24 -11.34 3.27 3.26
CA ALA A 24 -10.48 4.13 4.09
C ALA A 24 -10.27 5.53 3.50
N LEU A 25 -10.45 5.66 2.18
CA LEU A 25 -10.37 6.93 1.45
C LEU A 25 -11.65 7.74 1.67
N VAL A 26 -11.61 8.65 2.65
CA VAL A 26 -12.64 9.68 2.83
C VAL A 26 -12.45 10.75 1.75
N THR A 27 -13.22 10.66 0.69
CA THR A 27 -13.24 11.67 -0.38
C THR A 27 -14.41 12.63 -0.18
N PRO A 28 -14.27 13.94 -0.46
CA PRO A 28 -15.39 14.90 -0.44
C PRO A 28 -16.57 14.48 -1.31
N GLU A 29 -16.31 13.73 -2.38
CA GLU A 29 -17.31 13.17 -3.31
C GLU A 29 -18.17 12.05 -2.69
N PHE A 30 -17.78 11.51 -1.53
CA PHE A 30 -18.47 10.41 -0.85
C PHE A 30 -18.49 10.68 0.68
N PRO A 31 -19.46 11.48 1.17
CA PRO A 31 -19.60 11.73 2.59
C PRO A 31 -19.80 10.40 3.34
N LYS A 32 -19.26 10.33 4.56
CA LYS A 32 -19.47 9.22 5.51
C LYS A 32 -20.97 8.89 5.56
N GLY A 33 -21.38 7.78 4.94
CA GLY A 33 -22.78 7.37 4.87
C GLY A 33 -23.20 6.69 3.56
N ALA A 34 -22.53 6.94 2.44
CA ALA A 34 -22.77 6.18 1.22
C ALA A 34 -22.02 4.84 1.28
N HIS A 35 -22.73 3.74 1.55
CA HIS A 35 -22.18 2.39 1.34
C HIS A 35 -21.84 2.23 -0.14
N ALA A 36 -20.58 2.48 -0.49
CA ALA A 36 -20.05 2.08 -1.78
C ALA A 36 -20.20 0.56 -1.88
N SER A 37 -20.77 0.08 -2.99
CA SER A 37 -20.75 -1.35 -3.28
C SER A 37 -19.29 -1.82 -3.31
N ARG A 38 -19.05 -3.10 -3.04
CA ARG A 38 -17.70 -3.70 -3.09
C ARG A 38 -16.95 -3.34 -4.36
N GLN A 39 -17.62 -3.41 -5.51
CA GLN A 39 -17.03 -3.03 -6.81
C GLN A 39 -16.56 -1.57 -6.85
N VAL A 40 -17.38 -0.64 -6.35
CA VAL A 40 -17.02 0.78 -6.30
C VAL A 40 -15.85 1.02 -5.35
N ALA A 41 -15.83 0.34 -4.19
CA ALA A 41 -14.73 0.44 -3.24
C ALA A 41 -13.41 -0.09 -3.83
N VAL A 42 -13.44 -1.28 -4.44
CA VAL A 42 -12.27 -1.86 -5.14
C VAL A 42 -11.77 -0.92 -6.23
N GLN A 43 -12.67 -0.40 -7.08
CA GLN A 43 -12.31 0.54 -8.16
C GLN A 43 -11.64 1.80 -7.58
N ARG A 44 -12.19 2.38 -6.50
CA ARG A 44 -11.63 3.55 -5.85
C ARG A 44 -10.24 3.27 -5.30
N GLY A 45 -10.05 2.16 -4.60
CA GLY A 45 -8.75 1.77 -4.06
C GLY A 45 -7.70 1.59 -5.17
N ARG A 46 -8.08 0.95 -6.28
CA ARG A 46 -7.24 0.80 -7.46
C ARG A 46 -6.86 2.15 -8.08
N SER A 47 -7.85 3.01 -8.32
CA SER A 47 -7.63 4.35 -8.90
C SER A 47 -6.71 5.21 -8.03
N PHE A 48 -6.91 5.19 -6.71
CA PHE A 48 -6.06 5.92 -5.78
C PHE A 48 -4.62 5.42 -5.81
N LEU A 49 -4.42 4.10 -5.66
CA LEU A 49 -3.07 3.55 -5.66
C LEU A 49 -2.36 3.77 -7.00
N SER A 50 -3.08 3.62 -8.11
CA SER A 50 -2.55 3.90 -9.45
C SER A 50 -2.10 5.36 -9.59
N GLY A 51 -2.91 6.33 -9.11
CA GLY A 51 -2.55 7.75 -9.13
C GLY A 51 -1.44 8.15 -8.17
N ALA A 52 -1.12 7.31 -7.19
CA ALA A 52 0.00 7.48 -6.27
C ALA A 52 1.25 6.68 -6.68
N MET A 53 1.13 5.76 -7.64
CA MET A 53 2.15 4.75 -7.90
C MET A 53 3.49 5.35 -8.30
N GLU A 54 3.51 6.39 -9.13
CA GLU A 54 4.75 7.04 -9.55
C GLU A 54 5.51 7.65 -8.36
N ARG A 55 4.80 8.34 -7.46
CA ARG A 55 5.38 8.93 -6.24
C ARG A 55 5.89 7.86 -5.28
N LEU A 56 5.10 6.79 -5.09
CA LEU A 56 5.48 5.65 -4.26
C LEU A 56 6.72 4.95 -4.83
N ARG A 57 6.77 4.73 -6.14
CA ARG A 57 7.93 4.15 -6.83
C ARG A 57 9.16 5.03 -6.66
N ASN A 58 9.05 6.35 -6.85
CA ASN A 58 10.18 7.25 -6.61
C ASN A 58 10.67 7.14 -5.15
N LYS A 59 9.74 7.18 -4.20
CA LYS A 59 10.09 7.15 -2.77
C LYS A 59 10.77 5.84 -2.35
N ILE A 60 10.26 4.71 -2.81
CA ILE A 60 10.70 3.37 -2.39
C ILE A 60 11.89 2.89 -3.22
N CYS A 61 11.81 3.02 -4.55
CA CYS A 61 12.82 2.45 -5.44
C CYS A 61 14.02 3.39 -5.64
N VAL A 62 13.79 4.70 -5.75
CA VAL A 62 14.85 5.67 -6.06
C VAL A 62 15.42 6.28 -4.78
N GLU A 63 14.61 6.93 -3.96
CA GLU A 63 15.11 7.65 -2.77
C GLU A 63 15.57 6.69 -1.66
N TRP A 64 14.79 5.64 -1.40
CA TRP A 64 15.11 4.67 -0.37
C TRP A 64 16.03 3.53 -0.87
N HIS A 65 16.19 3.39 -2.18
CA HIS A 65 17.02 2.36 -2.82
C HIS A 65 16.63 0.92 -2.44
N TYR A 66 15.35 0.55 -2.59
CA TYR A 66 14.87 -0.80 -2.22
C TYR A 66 15.75 -1.94 -2.75
N CYS A 67 16.18 -1.92 -4.02
CA CYS A 67 16.92 -3.04 -4.61
C CYS A 67 18.24 -3.36 -3.90
N SER A 68 18.94 -2.36 -3.33
CA SER A 68 20.17 -2.60 -2.56
C SER A 68 19.90 -3.10 -1.14
N LYS A 69 18.70 -2.81 -0.61
CA LYS A 69 18.29 -3.15 0.76
C LYS A 69 17.38 -4.37 0.84
N ARG A 70 16.89 -4.92 -0.27
CA ARG A 70 15.88 -5.99 -0.27
C ARG A 70 16.31 -7.24 0.53
N GLY A 71 17.62 -7.53 0.57
CA GLY A 71 18.18 -8.62 1.37
C GLY A 71 18.20 -8.39 2.88
N GLU A 72 17.98 -7.16 3.34
CA GLU A 72 17.90 -6.81 4.78
C GLU A 72 16.56 -7.24 5.40
N TYR A 73 15.54 -7.55 4.60
CA TYR A 73 14.19 -7.85 5.05
C TYR A 73 13.86 -9.33 4.86
N SER A 74 14.07 -10.12 5.92
CA SER A 74 13.85 -11.58 5.90
C SER A 74 12.38 -12.00 6.01
N THR A 75 11.48 -11.08 6.37
CA THR A 75 10.05 -11.39 6.54
C THR A 75 9.17 -10.35 5.86
N PHE A 76 7.98 -10.78 5.46
CA PHE A 76 6.92 -9.91 4.95
C PHE A 76 6.64 -8.75 5.92
N GLN A 77 6.53 -9.05 7.21
CA GLN A 77 6.25 -8.05 8.25
C GLN A 77 7.36 -7.00 8.37
N SER A 78 8.64 -7.42 8.37
CA SER A 78 9.76 -6.48 8.44
C SER A 78 9.77 -5.52 7.24
N LEU A 79 9.45 -6.04 6.04
CA LEU A 79 9.40 -5.22 4.84
C LEU A 79 8.24 -4.22 4.86
N VAL A 80 7.04 -4.67 5.25
CA VAL A 80 5.87 -3.78 5.40
C VAL A 80 6.14 -2.65 6.39
N TYR A 81 6.74 -2.94 7.55
CA TYR A 81 7.07 -1.90 8.53
C TYR A 81 8.14 -0.92 8.05
N ALA A 82 9.08 -1.37 7.22
CA ALA A 82 10.07 -0.49 6.62
C ALA A 82 9.46 0.46 5.57
N ILE A 83 8.46 -0.03 4.82
CA ILE A 83 7.79 0.73 3.76
C ILE A 83 6.75 1.72 4.31
N ALA A 84 6.03 1.37 5.37
CA ALA A 84 4.93 2.19 5.87
C ALA A 84 5.31 3.67 6.17
N PRO A 85 6.46 3.98 6.80
CA PRO A 85 6.91 5.37 6.95
C PRO A 85 7.18 6.07 5.62
N LEU A 86 7.72 5.37 4.62
CA LEU A 86 7.96 5.93 3.28
C LEU A 86 6.64 6.30 2.60
N VAL A 87 5.67 5.39 2.68
CA VAL A 87 4.30 5.57 2.20
C VAL A 87 3.63 6.77 2.89
N SER A 88 3.80 6.92 4.20
CA SER A 88 3.26 8.06 4.97
C SER A 88 3.88 9.41 4.59
N ASN A 89 5.12 9.42 4.08
CA ASN A 89 5.82 10.64 3.69
C ASN A 89 5.48 11.11 2.27
N VAL A 90 4.68 10.34 1.51
CA VAL A 90 4.18 10.78 0.21
C VAL A 90 3.05 11.79 0.42
N ALA A 91 3.20 12.97 -0.18
CA ALA A 91 2.21 14.04 -0.07
C ALA A 91 0.80 13.57 -0.50
N GLY A 92 -0.21 13.93 0.29
CA GLY A 92 -1.61 13.57 0.05
C GLY A 92 -2.01 12.17 0.54
N MET A 93 -1.14 11.46 1.26
CA MET A 93 -1.46 10.13 1.80
C MET A 93 -2.27 10.20 3.10
N PRO A 94 -3.46 9.59 3.16
CA PRO A 94 -4.22 9.50 4.39
C PRO A 94 -3.57 8.53 5.37
N ALA A 95 -3.43 8.94 6.64
CA ALA A 95 -2.86 8.10 7.69
C ALA A 95 -3.60 6.76 7.86
N SER A 96 -4.92 6.74 7.64
CA SER A 96 -5.76 5.52 7.68
C SER A 96 -5.43 4.51 6.57
N ALA A 97 -4.83 4.95 5.46
CA ALA A 97 -4.59 4.13 4.27
C ALA A 97 -3.14 3.62 4.18
N VAL A 98 -2.20 4.24 4.90
CA VAL A 98 -0.75 3.96 4.80
C VAL A 98 -0.45 2.47 4.90
N MET A 99 -1.01 1.79 5.89
CA MET A 99 -0.68 0.39 6.16
C MET A 99 -1.32 -0.58 5.16
N ILE A 100 -2.52 -0.27 4.68
CA ILE A 100 -3.18 -1.04 3.61
C ILE A 100 -2.33 -0.96 2.34
N ILE A 101 -1.83 0.24 2.02
CA ILE A 101 -0.98 0.48 0.85
C ILE A 101 0.38 -0.20 1.00
N ALA A 102 1.01 -0.13 2.18
CA ALA A 102 2.27 -0.83 2.43
C ALA A 102 2.11 -2.34 2.22
N VAL A 103 1.05 -2.95 2.75
CA VAL A 103 0.75 -4.38 2.55
C VAL A 103 0.49 -4.69 1.07
N LEU A 104 -0.27 -3.85 0.36
CA LEU A 104 -0.54 -3.99 -1.07
C LEU A 104 0.76 -3.98 -1.89
N LEU A 105 1.65 -3.01 -1.66
CA LEU A 105 2.90 -2.87 -2.38
C LEU A 105 3.81 -4.10 -2.20
N VAL A 106 3.90 -4.62 -0.98
CA VAL A 106 4.70 -5.84 -0.71
C VAL A 106 4.06 -7.07 -1.37
N LYS A 107 2.72 -7.19 -1.33
CA LYS A 107 2.01 -8.31 -1.96
C LYS A 107 2.07 -8.32 -3.48
N VAL A 108 1.99 -7.14 -4.10
CA VAL A 108 2.14 -7.00 -5.56
C VAL A 108 3.57 -7.34 -5.99
N GLY A 109 4.54 -7.12 -5.12
CA GLY A 109 5.95 -7.43 -5.36
C GLY A 109 6.74 -6.17 -5.65
N LEU A 110 7.65 -5.81 -4.74
CA LEU A 110 8.49 -4.64 -4.91
C LEU A 110 9.64 -4.85 -5.90
N ASP A 111 10.10 -6.09 -6.08
CA ASP A 111 11.14 -6.40 -7.07
C ASP A 111 10.67 -6.04 -8.49
N ASP A 112 9.44 -6.44 -8.83
CA ASP A 112 8.81 -6.09 -10.11
C ASP A 112 8.52 -4.59 -10.20
N LEU A 113 7.98 -3.99 -9.14
CA LEU A 113 7.69 -2.55 -9.10
C LEU A 113 8.95 -1.69 -9.35
N CYS A 114 10.05 -2.08 -8.71
CA CYS A 114 11.32 -1.37 -8.78
C CYS A 114 12.22 -1.84 -9.93
N HIS A 115 11.80 -2.85 -10.71
CA HIS A 115 12.61 -3.49 -11.75
C HIS A 115 14.01 -3.88 -11.24
N CYS A 116 14.06 -4.46 -10.04
CA CYS A 116 15.34 -4.84 -9.44
C CYS A 116 16.01 -5.94 -10.28
N PRO A 117 17.32 -5.85 -10.54
CA PRO A 117 18.01 -6.89 -11.31
C PRO A 117 17.90 -8.24 -10.61
N SER A 118 17.62 -9.30 -11.37
CA SER A 118 17.70 -10.67 -10.89
C SER A 118 19.16 -10.96 -10.55
N ASN A 119 19.45 -11.25 -9.27
CA ASN A 119 20.75 -11.80 -8.88
C ASN A 119 20.76 -13.31 -9.13
#